data_AF-A0A0H3ZTH2-F1
#
_entry.id   AF-A0A0H3ZTH2-F1
#
_cell.length_a   1.000
_cell.length_b   1.000
_cell.length_c   1.000
_cell.angle_alpha   90.00
_cell.angle_beta   90.00
_cell.angle_gamma   90.00
#
_symmetry.space_group_name_H-M   'P 1'
#
loop_
_entity.id
_entity.type
_entity.pdbx_description
1 polymer ?
#
loop_
_entity_poly.entity_id
_entity_poly.type
_entity_poly.pdbx_seq_one_letter_code
_entity_poly.pdbx_strand_id
1 'polypeptide(L)'
;MLFKNASIYELNDFNLSVADIEEKISSKRFTQLSETGVKSTGFEHVLFNDNEKVTHVVNDCLFLQYIDATRSVPRDQLNALKERRIADLEEKGTKITNQLRDDVETTAHAELLRLQPVKHHRSCFYIDIKRQLLVIDEKSDGKSEDVIGGIRKALGSFSCLPIRLGAKPCTYINDWVSLPKDDHRFIKPEWLYVDYEGTIKGRGETAKQTVVSKGNAIDFSVFDSLSLVECDMDKCQLINENELKYEVSFTLISLPESKTQRNVDMKLVKLRFHSDAEPEGNDDIAYHNADFFLMTEELGLLIEDLSLVFGGRSGLLEGEALSQGLDSSKDNVTWAFPIQKAASKGLPDGMTVTVSVKESENTDSLLTKVQDWVAETRRASVSGVQRKFKIGYNRASQILEDLEKMGVVSDYKSNGTREVLIAPKEAE
;
A
#
# COMPACT_ATOMS: atom_id res chain seq x y z
N MET A 1 -4.56 -5.28 4.19
CA MET A 1 -3.55 -4.26 4.57
C MET A 1 -4.00 -2.92 4.00
N LEU A 2 -4.20 -1.92 4.86
CA LEU A 2 -4.65 -0.58 4.46
C LEU A 2 -3.48 0.41 4.49
N PHE A 3 -3.49 1.37 3.56
CA PHE A 3 -2.46 2.41 3.45
C PHE A 3 -2.50 3.29 4.70
N LYS A 4 -1.30 3.60 5.22
CA LYS A 4 -1.17 4.53 6.35
C LYS A 4 -0.83 5.94 5.89
N ASN A 5 -0.32 6.07 4.67
CA ASN A 5 0.07 7.32 4.04
C ASN A 5 -0.32 7.27 2.57
N ALA A 6 -0.44 8.44 1.95
CA ALA A 6 -0.67 8.60 0.52
C ALA A 6 0.14 9.79 0.02
N SER A 7 1.25 9.46 -0.64
CA SER A 7 1.95 10.35 -1.55
C SER A 7 1.30 10.23 -2.93
N ILE A 8 0.71 11.31 -3.43
CA ILE A 8 -0.18 11.29 -4.60
C ILE A 8 0.51 11.93 -5.80
N TYR A 9 0.46 11.22 -6.92
CA TYR A 9 1.02 11.64 -8.21
C TYR A 9 -0.02 11.46 -9.31
N GLU A 10 -0.07 12.42 -10.21
CA GLU A 10 -0.86 12.37 -11.44
C GLU A 10 -0.06 11.68 -12.54
N LEU A 11 -0.75 10.86 -13.32
CA LEU A 11 -0.22 10.18 -14.50
C LEU A 11 -0.65 10.95 -15.74
N ASN A 12 0.27 11.11 -16.69
CA ASN A 12 -0.03 11.76 -17.97
C ASN A 12 -0.15 10.69 -19.05
N ASP A 13 -1.34 10.52 -19.62
CA ASP A 13 -1.66 9.60 -20.72
C ASP A 13 -1.19 8.15 -20.48
N PHE A 14 -1.36 7.65 -19.25
CA PHE A 14 -0.97 6.29 -18.91
C PHE A 14 -1.99 5.28 -19.43
N ASN A 15 -1.64 4.65 -20.56
CA ASN A 15 -2.52 3.74 -21.32
C ASN A 15 -1.96 2.31 -21.46
N LEU A 16 -1.04 1.89 -20.58
CA LEU A 16 -0.50 0.53 -20.63
C LEU A 16 -1.54 -0.47 -20.14
N SER A 17 -1.66 -1.62 -20.83
CA SER A 17 -2.52 -2.69 -20.37
C SER A 17 -1.94 -3.35 -19.12
N VAL A 18 -2.81 -3.95 -18.29
CA VAL A 18 -2.41 -4.70 -17.10
C VAL A 18 -1.39 -5.80 -17.45
N ALA A 19 -1.59 -6.50 -18.56
CA ALA A 19 -0.69 -7.56 -19.02
C ALA A 19 0.71 -7.01 -19.37
N ASP A 20 0.78 -5.88 -20.06
CA ASP A 20 2.06 -5.24 -20.40
C ASP A 20 2.80 -4.76 -19.16
N ILE A 21 2.07 -4.25 -18.17
CA ILE A 21 2.64 -3.81 -16.89
C ILE A 21 3.22 -5.02 -16.14
N GLU A 22 2.45 -6.11 -16.04
CA GLU A 22 2.91 -7.34 -15.37
C GLU A 22 4.16 -7.92 -16.03
N GLU A 23 4.21 -7.99 -17.36
CA GLU A 23 5.36 -8.47 -18.11
C GLU A 23 6.60 -7.61 -17.85
N LYS A 24 6.47 -6.29 -17.98
CA LYS A 24 7.58 -5.35 -17.81
C LYS A 24 8.08 -5.29 -16.37
N ILE A 25 7.17 -5.29 -15.39
CA ILE A 25 7.53 -5.25 -13.97
C ILE A 25 8.13 -6.58 -13.51
N SER A 26 7.65 -7.71 -14.05
CA SER A 26 8.25 -9.04 -13.79
C SER A 26 9.74 -9.10 -14.18
N SER A 27 10.19 -8.31 -15.16
CA SER A 27 11.61 -8.23 -15.52
C SER A 27 12.50 -7.59 -14.43
N LYS A 28 11.90 -6.85 -13.48
CA LYS A 28 12.57 -6.16 -12.37
C LYS A 28 12.15 -6.68 -11.01
N ARG A 29 11.87 -7.98 -10.91
CA ARG A 29 11.60 -8.65 -9.63
C ARG A 29 12.74 -8.44 -8.64
N PHE A 30 12.37 -8.33 -7.37
CA PHE A 30 13.32 -8.19 -6.29
C PHE A 30 14.21 -9.43 -6.19
N THR A 31 15.53 -9.19 -6.17
CA THR A 31 16.53 -10.23 -5.90
C THR A 31 17.23 -9.93 -4.58
N GLN A 32 17.46 -10.96 -3.78
CA GLN A 32 18.18 -10.83 -2.52
C GLN A 32 19.55 -10.17 -2.72
N LEU A 33 19.94 -9.35 -1.75
CA LEU A 33 21.20 -8.63 -1.81
C LEU A 33 22.37 -9.61 -1.71
N SER A 34 23.36 -9.47 -2.61
CA SER A 34 24.58 -10.29 -2.55
C SER A 34 25.40 -9.98 -1.30
N GLU A 35 26.30 -10.89 -0.92
CA GLU A 35 27.14 -10.73 0.28
C GLU A 35 27.98 -9.45 0.28
N THR A 36 28.34 -8.93 -0.89
CA THR A 36 29.13 -7.71 -1.08
C THR A 36 28.29 -6.51 -1.56
N GLY A 37 27.00 -6.71 -1.80
CA GLY A 37 26.10 -5.67 -2.30
C GLY A 37 25.78 -4.62 -1.24
N VAL A 38 25.62 -3.37 -1.68
CA VAL A 38 25.23 -2.23 -0.81
C VAL A 38 23.72 -1.95 -0.93
N LYS A 39 23.15 -2.08 -2.12
CA LYS A 39 21.73 -1.81 -2.40
C LYS A 39 21.22 -2.79 -3.45
N SER A 40 20.05 -3.36 -3.22
CA SER A 40 19.28 -4.16 -4.19
C SER A 40 17.85 -3.67 -4.13
N THR A 41 17.24 -3.47 -5.28
CA THR A 41 15.86 -3.02 -5.36
C THR A 41 15.09 -3.81 -6.42
N GLY A 42 13.78 -3.90 -6.25
CA GLY A 42 12.91 -4.54 -7.22
C GLY A 42 11.49 -4.70 -6.70
N PHE A 43 10.67 -5.39 -7.47
CA PHE A 43 9.26 -5.58 -7.19
C PHE A 43 8.96 -6.98 -6.65
N GLU A 44 7.99 -7.06 -5.75
CA GLU A 44 7.48 -8.31 -5.17
C GLU A 44 5.94 -8.23 -5.16
N HIS A 45 5.28 -9.39 -5.17
CA HIS A 45 3.84 -9.43 -5.04
C HIS A 45 3.41 -9.04 -3.62
N VAL A 46 2.28 -8.36 -3.49
CA VAL A 46 1.88 -7.75 -2.20
C VAL A 46 1.38 -8.79 -1.20
N LEU A 47 0.69 -9.84 -1.66
CA LEU A 47 0.04 -10.83 -0.81
C LEU A 47 0.74 -12.19 -0.78
N PHE A 48 1.53 -12.50 -1.82
CA PHE A 48 2.08 -13.82 -2.04
C PHE A 48 3.58 -13.68 -2.25
N ASN A 49 4.31 -14.70 -1.81
CA ASN A 49 5.71 -14.86 -2.17
C ASN A 49 5.87 -15.93 -3.27
N ASP A 50 4.78 -16.20 -4.01
CA ASP A 50 4.87 -17.03 -5.20
C ASP A 50 5.56 -16.22 -6.31
N ASN A 51 6.35 -16.92 -7.11
CA ASN A 51 7.12 -16.29 -8.19
C ASN A 51 6.29 -16.10 -9.46
N GLU A 52 4.97 -16.30 -9.42
CA GLU A 52 4.15 -16.33 -10.64
C GLU A 52 3.70 -14.93 -11.04
N LYS A 53 3.29 -14.08 -10.10
CA LYS A 53 2.82 -12.71 -10.38
C LYS A 53 3.54 -11.67 -9.55
N VAL A 54 3.55 -10.41 -10.00
CA VAL A 54 4.01 -9.25 -9.22
C VAL A 54 2.88 -8.29 -8.94
N THR A 55 1.95 -8.14 -9.88
CA THR A 55 0.76 -7.29 -9.74
C THR A 55 -0.39 -8.05 -9.11
N HIS A 56 -1.10 -7.35 -8.25
CA HIS A 56 -2.40 -7.77 -7.73
C HIS A 56 -3.44 -6.78 -8.23
N VAL A 57 -4.49 -7.22 -8.92
CA VAL A 57 -5.42 -6.31 -9.61
C VAL A 57 -6.83 -6.44 -9.06
N VAL A 58 -7.41 -5.29 -8.69
CA VAL A 58 -8.78 -5.20 -8.17
C VAL A 58 -9.40 -3.91 -8.72
N ASN A 59 -10.56 -4.02 -9.39
CA ASN A 59 -11.30 -2.88 -9.96
C ASN A 59 -10.45 -1.88 -10.76
N ASP A 60 -9.63 -2.38 -11.69
CA ASP A 60 -8.73 -1.59 -12.54
C ASP A 60 -7.64 -0.80 -11.78
N CYS A 61 -7.48 -1.05 -10.48
CA CYS A 61 -6.36 -0.61 -9.68
C CYS A 61 -5.32 -1.73 -9.60
N LEU A 62 -4.09 -1.42 -10.00
CA LEU A 62 -2.96 -2.35 -9.88
C LEU A 62 -2.26 -2.09 -8.56
N PHE A 63 -2.21 -3.10 -7.70
CA PHE A 63 -1.53 -3.06 -6.42
C PHE A 63 -0.18 -3.77 -6.49
N LEU A 64 0.87 -3.07 -6.09
CA LEU A 64 2.25 -3.54 -6.17
C LEU A 64 3.05 -3.16 -4.93
N GLN A 65 4.16 -3.89 -4.73
CA GLN A 65 5.12 -3.60 -3.69
C GLN A 65 6.52 -3.42 -4.30
N TYR A 66 7.20 -2.35 -3.88
CA TYR A 66 8.59 -2.10 -4.18
C TYR A 66 9.45 -2.32 -2.94
N ILE A 67 10.56 -3.02 -3.11
CA ILE A 67 11.50 -3.35 -2.04
C ILE A 67 12.81 -2.64 -2.28
N ASP A 68 13.29 -1.98 -1.22
CA ASP A 68 14.63 -1.43 -1.13
C ASP A 68 15.40 -2.15 -0.01
N ALA A 69 16.31 -3.04 -0.41
CA ALA A 69 17.20 -3.76 0.48
C ALA A 69 18.56 -3.05 0.51
N THR A 70 18.90 -2.47 1.65
CA THR A 70 20.15 -1.71 1.83
C THR A 70 21.01 -2.30 2.93
N ARG A 71 22.32 -2.19 2.73
CA ARG A 71 23.31 -2.47 3.74
C ARG A 71 24.20 -1.25 3.91
N SER A 72 24.32 -0.78 5.14
CA SER A 72 25.03 0.45 5.45
C SER A 72 25.93 0.25 6.65
N VAL A 73 27.19 0.67 6.54
CA VAL A 73 28.13 0.67 7.66
C VAL A 73 27.92 1.92 8.51
N PRO A 74 27.69 1.80 9.83
CA PRO A 74 27.65 2.96 10.73
C PRO A 74 28.98 3.71 10.71
N ARG A 75 28.93 5.05 10.59
CA ARG A 75 30.12 5.90 10.48
C ARG A 75 31.07 5.73 11.67
N ASP A 76 30.52 5.57 12.87
CA ASP A 76 31.31 5.42 14.10
C ASP A 76 32.16 4.14 14.08
N GLN A 77 31.59 3.02 13.59
CA GLN A 77 32.32 1.75 13.46
C GLN A 77 33.42 1.84 12.39
N LEU A 78 33.13 2.51 11.27
CA LEU A 78 34.10 2.73 10.20
C LEU A 78 35.27 3.58 10.69
N ASN A 79 34.99 4.70 11.36
CA ASN A 79 36.01 5.61 11.88
C ASN A 79 36.88 4.92 12.94
N ALA A 80 36.28 4.19 13.88
CA ALA A 80 37.02 3.46 14.90
C ALA A 80 37.99 2.41 14.29
N LEU A 81 37.56 1.67 13.25
CA LEU A 81 38.41 0.68 12.59
C LEU A 81 39.52 1.35 11.75
N LYS A 82 39.21 2.46 11.08
CA LYS A 82 40.18 3.28 10.34
C LYS A 82 41.27 3.81 11.25
N GLU A 83 40.90 4.43 12.37
CA GLU A 83 41.84 5.01 13.34
C GLU A 83 42.75 3.94 13.93
N ARG A 84 42.20 2.78 14.31
CA ARG A 84 42.99 1.66 14.80
C ARG A 84 44.04 1.18 13.79
N ARG A 85 43.65 1.00 12.52
CA ARG A 85 44.57 0.55 11.46
C ARG A 85 45.64 1.59 11.13
N ILE A 86 45.26 2.88 11.16
CA ILE A 86 46.19 3.99 11.01
C ILE A 86 47.24 3.96 12.13
N ALA A 87 46.81 3.80 13.39
CA ALA A 87 47.72 3.71 14.53
C ALA A 87 48.69 2.50 14.40
N ASP A 88 48.19 1.33 14.01
CA ASP A 88 49.02 0.13 13.80
C ASP A 88 50.09 0.33 12.70
N LEU A 89 49.81 1.16 11.68
CA LEU A 89 50.75 1.47 10.60
C LEU A 89 51.79 2.52 11.01
N GLU A 90 51.40 3.49 11.83
CA GLU A 90 52.32 4.47 12.43
C GLU A 90 53.31 3.79 13.38
N GLU A 91 52.86 2.85 14.20
CA GLU A 91 53.72 2.06 15.10
C GLU A 91 54.78 1.27 14.32
N LYS A 92 54.41 0.77 13.13
CA LYS A 92 55.33 0.07 12.20
C LYS A 92 56.26 1.02 11.44
N GLY A 93 56.18 2.33 11.67
CA GLY A 93 57.03 3.35 11.02
C GLY A 93 56.64 3.67 9.59
N THR A 94 55.41 3.36 9.16
CA THR A 94 54.94 3.64 7.79
C THR A 94 54.48 5.09 7.69
N LYS A 95 54.95 5.84 6.68
CA LYS A 95 54.45 7.19 6.41
C LYS A 95 53.03 7.12 5.82
N ILE A 96 52.08 7.74 6.51
CA ILE A 96 50.69 7.76 6.06
C ILE A 96 50.47 8.86 5.02
N THR A 97 50.27 8.44 3.78
CA THR A 97 49.80 9.28 2.67
C THR A 97 48.27 9.31 2.63
N ASN A 98 47.67 10.28 1.93
CA ASN A 98 46.21 10.33 1.76
C ASN A 98 45.66 9.11 1.00
N GLN A 99 46.38 8.64 -0.02
CA GLN A 99 46.02 7.41 -0.75
C GLN A 99 45.94 6.20 0.20
N LEU A 100 46.92 6.05 1.10
CA LEU A 100 46.91 4.95 2.06
C LEU A 100 45.70 5.04 3.02
N ARG A 101 45.26 6.25 3.38
CA ARG A 101 44.04 6.43 4.21
C ARG A 101 42.78 6.00 3.46
N ASP A 102 42.66 6.35 2.18
CA ASP A 102 41.53 5.98 1.35
C ASP A 102 41.47 4.46 1.11
N ASP A 103 42.64 3.82 0.94
CA ASP A 103 42.76 2.36 0.81
C ASP A 103 42.34 1.65 2.10
N VAL A 104 42.82 2.15 3.26
CA VAL A 104 42.43 1.63 4.58
C VAL A 104 40.92 1.80 4.81
N GLU A 105 40.36 2.94 4.43
CA GLU A 105 38.91 3.20 4.50
C GLU A 105 38.12 2.24 3.62
N THR A 106 38.51 2.07 2.37
CA THR A 106 37.84 1.18 1.42
C THR A 106 37.87 -0.27 1.91
N THR A 107 39.01 -0.70 2.42
CA THR A 107 39.19 -2.04 2.99
C THR A 107 38.35 -2.23 4.25
N ALA A 108 38.41 -1.27 5.19
CA ALA A 108 37.62 -1.29 6.42
C ALA A 108 36.11 -1.29 6.12
N HIS A 109 35.66 -0.48 5.16
CA HIS A 109 34.28 -0.43 4.74
C HIS A 109 33.84 -1.78 4.15
N ALA A 110 34.62 -2.39 3.26
CA ALA A 110 34.28 -3.67 2.64
C ALA A 110 34.18 -4.82 3.66
N GLU A 111 35.05 -4.83 4.68
CA GLU A 111 35.00 -5.81 5.77
C GLU A 111 33.78 -5.61 6.66
N LEU A 112 33.56 -4.38 7.13
CA LEU A 112 32.43 -4.08 8.01
C LEU A 112 31.10 -4.29 7.30
N LEU A 113 31.03 -3.97 6.00
CA LEU A 113 29.83 -4.17 5.18
C LEU A 113 29.41 -5.64 5.14
N ARG A 114 30.33 -6.62 5.16
CA ARG A 114 29.92 -8.05 5.18
C ARG A 114 29.22 -8.46 6.47
N LEU A 115 29.50 -7.76 7.57
CA LEU A 115 28.94 -8.03 8.89
C LEU A 115 27.62 -7.29 9.15
N GLN A 116 27.30 -6.28 8.33
CA GLN A 116 26.09 -5.49 8.55
C GLN A 116 24.83 -6.26 8.13
N PRO A 117 23.74 -6.18 8.91
CA PRO A 117 22.46 -6.75 8.51
C PRO A 117 21.86 -5.99 7.33
N VAL A 118 21.12 -6.70 6.48
CA VAL A 118 20.35 -6.10 5.40
C VAL A 118 19.07 -5.50 5.98
N LYS A 119 18.84 -4.21 5.70
CA LYS A 119 17.61 -3.51 6.06
C LYS A 119 16.68 -3.53 4.85
N HIS A 120 15.50 -4.09 5.02
CA HIS A 120 14.46 -4.09 4.00
C HIS A 120 13.46 -2.98 4.29
N HIS A 121 13.24 -2.13 3.29
CA HIS A 121 12.17 -1.15 3.28
C HIS A 121 11.17 -1.57 2.19
N ARG A 122 9.89 -1.68 2.54
CA ARG A 122 8.83 -2.08 1.62
C ARG A 122 7.88 -0.91 1.45
N SER A 123 7.67 -0.51 0.21
CA SER A 123 6.77 0.58 -0.17
C SER A 123 5.65 -0.01 -1.02
N CYS A 124 4.45 -0.03 -0.48
CA CYS A 124 3.26 -0.43 -1.21
C CYS A 124 2.75 0.76 -2.04
N PHE A 125 2.26 0.52 -3.23
CA PHE A 125 1.68 1.54 -4.08
C PHE A 125 0.60 0.93 -4.97
N TYR A 126 -0.36 1.75 -5.39
CA TYR A 126 -1.30 1.36 -6.43
C TYR A 126 -1.35 2.37 -7.56
N ILE A 127 -1.66 1.86 -8.75
CA ILE A 127 -1.90 2.63 -9.97
C ILE A 127 -3.39 2.53 -10.28
N ASP A 128 -4.09 3.65 -10.24
CA ASP A 128 -5.47 3.78 -10.68
C ASP A 128 -5.48 4.28 -12.13
N ILE A 129 -5.79 3.38 -13.06
CA ILE A 129 -5.82 3.69 -14.50
C ILE A 129 -6.97 4.64 -14.83
N LYS A 130 -8.13 4.50 -14.16
CA LYS A 130 -9.33 5.30 -14.47
C LYS A 130 -9.13 6.75 -14.05
N ARG A 131 -8.63 6.97 -12.84
CA ARG A 131 -8.38 8.31 -12.29
C ARG A 131 -7.04 8.93 -12.74
N GLN A 132 -6.21 8.15 -13.45
CA GLN A 132 -4.84 8.52 -13.83
C GLN A 132 -4.00 8.95 -12.63
N LEU A 133 -4.04 8.13 -11.57
CA LEU A 133 -3.34 8.40 -10.31
C LEU A 133 -2.35 7.28 -9.95
N LEU A 134 -1.21 7.68 -9.42
CA LEU A 134 -0.29 6.81 -8.69
C LEU A 134 -0.29 7.25 -7.22
N VAL A 135 -0.63 6.32 -6.33
CA VAL A 135 -0.63 6.56 -4.90
C VAL A 135 0.35 5.62 -4.21
N ILE A 136 1.28 6.20 -3.45
CA ILE A 136 2.37 5.48 -2.77
C ILE A 136 2.18 5.61 -1.26
N ASP A 137 2.21 4.48 -0.53
CA ASP A 137 2.17 4.45 0.93
C ASP A 137 3.52 4.85 1.53
N GLU A 138 3.90 6.10 1.33
CA GLU A 138 5.16 6.66 1.82
C GLU A 138 5.00 8.05 2.40
N LYS A 139 5.61 8.25 3.56
CA LYS A 139 5.71 9.58 4.19
C LYS A 139 6.90 10.40 3.69
N SER A 140 7.90 9.77 3.09
CA SER A 140 9.13 10.44 2.64
C SER A 140 9.14 10.59 1.13
N ASP A 141 9.32 11.82 0.63
CA ASP A 141 9.36 12.08 -0.81
C ASP A 141 10.55 11.39 -1.48
N GLY A 142 11.68 11.25 -0.79
CA GLY A 142 12.82 10.49 -1.30
C GLY A 142 12.51 9.01 -1.50
N LYS A 143 11.68 8.40 -0.64
CA LYS A 143 11.22 7.02 -0.81
C LYS A 143 10.19 6.90 -1.93
N SER A 144 9.28 7.86 -2.05
CA SER A 144 8.35 7.93 -3.18
C SER A 144 9.08 8.06 -4.52
N GLU A 145 10.13 8.88 -4.60
CA GLU A 145 10.98 9.00 -5.79
C GLU A 145 11.78 7.72 -6.10
N ASP A 146 12.25 7.00 -5.07
CA ASP A 146 12.89 5.69 -5.25
C ASP A 146 11.93 4.68 -5.91
N VAL A 147 10.65 4.67 -5.50
CA VAL A 147 9.59 3.84 -6.10
C VAL A 147 9.32 4.26 -7.55
N ILE A 148 9.10 5.55 -7.80
CA ILE A 148 8.87 6.09 -9.16
C ILE A 148 10.06 5.79 -10.08
N GLY A 149 11.28 5.94 -9.58
CA GLY A 149 12.50 5.57 -10.29
C GLY A 149 12.58 4.08 -10.60
N GLY A 150 12.13 3.23 -9.68
CA GLY A 150 11.95 1.80 -9.89
C GLY A 150 10.95 1.50 -11.02
N ILE A 151 9.78 2.14 -10.98
CA ILE A 151 8.72 1.96 -11.99
C ILE A 151 9.22 2.42 -13.35
N ARG A 152 9.86 3.59 -13.44
CA ARG A 152 10.45 4.11 -14.68
C ARG A 152 11.51 3.17 -15.25
N LYS A 153 12.34 2.55 -14.41
CA LYS A 153 13.33 1.55 -14.86
C LYS A 153 12.70 0.25 -15.38
N ALA A 154 11.54 -0.14 -14.86
CA ALA A 154 10.81 -1.32 -15.31
C ALA A 154 10.01 -1.07 -16.59
N LEU A 155 9.28 0.04 -16.65
CA LEU A 155 8.40 0.38 -17.77
C LEU A 155 9.13 1.11 -18.92
N GLY A 156 10.32 1.64 -18.65
CA GLY A 156 11.13 2.44 -19.58
C GLY A 156 10.70 3.90 -19.62
N SER A 157 9.47 4.15 -20.08
CA SER A 157 8.83 5.48 -20.00
C SER A 157 7.76 5.45 -18.91
N PHE A 158 7.87 6.38 -17.97
CA PHE A 158 6.87 6.58 -16.93
C PHE A 158 6.85 8.06 -16.53
N SER A 159 5.84 8.76 -17.03
CA SER A 159 5.61 10.18 -16.76
C SER A 159 4.57 10.32 -15.65
N CYS A 160 5.03 10.76 -14.50
CA CYS A 160 4.16 11.11 -13.39
C CYS A 160 4.64 12.42 -12.77
N LEU A 161 3.71 13.24 -12.31
CA LEU A 161 3.99 14.50 -11.64
C LEU A 161 3.32 14.49 -10.26
N PRO A 162 3.93 15.10 -9.23
CA PRO A 162 3.23 15.34 -7.98
C PRO A 162 1.90 16.04 -8.22
N ILE A 163 0.85 15.67 -7.48
CA ILE A 163 -0.45 16.34 -7.61
C ILE A 163 -0.30 17.85 -7.43
N ARG A 164 -0.93 18.60 -8.35
CA ARG A 164 -0.94 20.06 -8.37
C ARG A 164 -2.35 20.58 -8.27
N LEU A 165 -2.59 21.49 -7.34
CA LEU A 165 -3.91 22.02 -7.06
C LEU A 165 -3.99 23.49 -7.50
N GLY A 166 -5.19 23.97 -7.84
CA GLY A 166 -5.41 25.36 -8.24
C GLY A 166 -5.00 26.36 -7.14
N ALA A 167 -5.08 25.94 -5.89
CA ALA A 167 -4.56 26.63 -4.73
C ALA A 167 -4.02 25.64 -3.69
N LYS A 168 -3.07 26.08 -2.87
CA LYS A 168 -2.44 25.20 -1.88
C LYS A 168 -3.36 24.98 -0.68
N PRO A 169 -3.49 23.75 -0.16
CA PRO A 169 -4.35 23.48 1.00
C PRO A 169 -4.01 24.34 2.23
N CYS A 170 -2.74 24.66 2.45
CA CYS A 170 -2.31 25.49 3.59
C CYS A 170 -2.95 26.89 3.62
N THR A 171 -3.35 27.47 2.47
CA THR A 171 -4.01 28.77 2.46
C THR A 171 -5.46 28.65 2.95
N TYR A 172 -6.18 27.63 2.50
CA TYR A 172 -7.55 27.36 2.93
C TYR A 172 -7.64 26.94 4.39
N ILE A 173 -6.72 26.10 4.85
CA ILE A 173 -6.71 25.65 6.25
C ILE A 173 -6.44 26.83 7.19
N ASN A 174 -5.56 27.76 6.82
CA ASN A 174 -5.37 29.00 7.57
C ASN A 174 -6.70 29.75 7.73
N ASP A 175 -7.41 29.95 6.63
CA ASP A 175 -8.68 30.68 6.65
C ASP A 175 -9.75 29.92 7.48
N TRP A 176 -9.85 28.59 7.35
CA TRP A 176 -10.81 27.78 8.12
C TRP A 176 -10.56 27.79 9.63
N VAL A 177 -9.32 28.00 10.05
CA VAL A 177 -8.90 27.94 11.44
C VAL A 177 -8.84 29.33 12.09
N SER A 178 -8.43 30.36 11.33
CA SER A 178 -8.29 31.73 11.82
C SER A 178 -9.56 32.58 11.71
N LEU A 179 -10.50 32.24 10.80
CA LEU A 179 -11.72 33.03 10.65
C LEU A 179 -12.76 32.71 11.75
N PRO A 180 -13.47 33.72 12.28
CA PRO A 180 -14.63 33.50 13.13
C PRO A 180 -15.67 32.64 12.38
N LYS A 181 -16.36 31.73 13.10
CA LYS A 181 -17.36 30.80 12.54
C LYS A 181 -18.48 31.46 11.70
N ASP A 182 -18.63 32.79 11.80
CA ASP A 182 -19.68 33.58 11.17
C ASP A 182 -19.24 34.28 9.85
N ASP A 183 -17.99 34.10 9.39
CA ASP A 183 -17.51 34.70 8.13
C ASP A 183 -17.84 33.81 6.92
N HIS A 184 -18.89 34.16 6.18
CA HIS A 184 -19.40 33.40 5.03
C HIS A 184 -18.56 33.48 3.75
N ARG A 185 -17.38 34.12 3.77
CA ARG A 185 -16.56 34.32 2.55
C ARG A 185 -15.91 33.03 2.02
N PHE A 186 -15.73 32.01 2.87
CA PHE A 186 -15.26 30.69 2.47
C PHE A 186 -15.98 29.60 3.26
N ILE A 187 -16.87 28.86 2.59
CA ILE A 187 -17.64 27.79 3.22
C ILE A 187 -16.79 26.52 3.17
N LYS A 188 -16.28 26.08 4.33
CA LYS A 188 -15.70 24.75 4.49
C LYS A 188 -16.74 23.71 4.04
N PRO A 189 -16.38 22.69 3.24
CA PRO A 189 -17.32 21.65 2.87
C PRO A 189 -17.94 20.97 4.10
N GLU A 190 -19.22 20.62 4.00
CA GLU A 190 -19.95 19.94 5.10
C GLU A 190 -19.37 18.56 5.40
N TRP A 191 -18.87 17.86 4.37
CA TRP A 191 -18.30 16.52 4.47
C TRP A 191 -16.89 16.48 5.10
N LEU A 192 -16.18 17.61 5.16
CA LEU A 192 -14.78 17.68 5.58
C LEU A 192 -14.66 18.29 6.98
N TYR A 193 -14.36 17.51 7.99
CA TYR A 193 -14.19 17.98 9.36
C TYR A 193 -12.71 18.28 9.67
N VAL A 194 -12.47 19.35 10.43
CA VAL A 194 -11.14 19.71 10.96
C VAL A 194 -11.11 19.30 12.41
N ASP A 195 -10.16 18.44 12.79
CA ASP A 195 -10.01 18.00 14.18
C ASP A 195 -9.28 19.08 14.99
N TYR A 196 -10.06 19.89 15.72
CA TYR A 196 -9.56 20.97 16.57
C TYR A 196 -8.90 20.47 17.87
N GLU A 197 -9.08 19.20 18.24
CA GLU A 197 -8.40 18.56 19.36
C GLU A 197 -7.17 17.76 18.90
N GLY A 198 -7.00 17.61 17.58
CA GLY A 198 -5.91 16.88 16.95
C GLY A 198 -4.60 17.65 16.86
N THR A 199 -3.76 17.22 15.91
CA THR A 199 -2.47 17.85 15.62
C THR A 199 -2.64 18.96 14.59
N ILE A 200 -2.39 20.20 14.98
CA ILE A 200 -2.23 21.33 14.05
C ILE A 200 -0.79 21.84 14.16
N LYS A 201 -0.13 21.97 13.00
CA LYS A 201 1.21 22.55 12.91
C LYS A 201 1.23 23.80 12.04
N GLY A 202 1.70 24.89 12.63
CA GLY A 202 2.01 26.14 11.92
C GLY A 202 3.51 26.28 11.70
N ARG A 203 3.91 26.83 10.55
CA ARG A 203 5.30 27.18 10.24
C ARG A 203 5.39 28.67 9.93
N GLY A 204 6.25 29.36 10.68
CA GLY A 204 6.55 30.77 10.43
C GLY A 204 7.52 30.98 9.27
N GLU A 205 7.70 32.23 8.86
CA GLU A 205 8.60 32.63 7.76
C GLU A 205 10.05 32.15 7.98
N THR A 206 10.49 32.10 9.24
CA THR A 206 11.74 31.44 9.62
C THR A 206 11.45 30.02 10.06
N ALA A 207 12.03 29.04 9.38
CA ALA A 207 11.80 27.60 9.54
C ALA A 207 11.97 27.01 10.96
N LYS A 208 12.30 27.82 11.98
CA LYS A 208 12.54 27.41 13.36
C LYS A 208 11.31 27.48 14.28
N GLN A 209 10.25 28.19 13.89
CA GLN A 209 9.03 28.24 14.68
C GLN A 209 8.01 27.23 14.13
N THR A 210 7.89 26.10 14.82
CA THR A 210 6.82 25.13 14.61
C THR A 210 5.99 25.07 15.88
N VAL A 211 4.75 25.55 15.79
CA VAL A 211 3.78 25.40 16.89
C VAL A 211 3.03 24.11 16.64
N VAL A 212 3.01 23.20 17.62
CA VAL A 212 2.25 21.95 17.56
C VAL A 212 1.24 21.98 18.71
N SER A 213 -0.04 22.04 18.39
CA SER A 213 -1.09 21.78 19.40
C SER A 213 -1.52 20.32 19.36
N LYS A 214 -1.82 19.75 20.53
CA LYS A 214 -2.38 18.41 20.70
C LYS A 214 -3.33 18.42 21.89
N GLY A 215 -4.62 18.18 21.66
CA GLY A 215 -5.59 17.81 22.71
C GLY A 215 -5.97 18.90 23.71
N ASN A 216 -5.69 20.18 23.42
CA ASN A 216 -6.10 21.31 24.27
C ASN A 216 -6.85 22.35 23.44
N ALA A 217 -7.72 23.13 24.08
CA ALA A 217 -8.38 24.29 23.46
C ALA A 217 -7.32 25.21 22.84
N ILE A 218 -7.28 25.25 21.51
CA ILE A 218 -6.27 25.94 20.74
C ILE A 218 -6.61 27.43 20.74
N ASP A 219 -5.70 28.27 21.24
CA ASP A 219 -5.76 29.70 21.00
C ASP A 219 -5.33 29.97 19.55
N PHE A 220 -6.30 30.18 18.67
CA PHE A 220 -6.08 30.34 17.24
C PHE A 220 -5.32 31.62 16.88
N SER A 221 -5.27 32.60 17.79
CA SER A 221 -4.47 33.82 17.60
C SER A 221 -2.97 33.53 17.44
N VAL A 222 -2.49 32.37 17.91
CA VAL A 222 -1.10 31.92 17.73
C VAL A 222 -0.79 31.64 16.26
N PHE A 223 -1.80 31.38 15.42
CA PHE A 223 -1.64 31.02 14.01
C PHE A 223 -1.88 32.18 13.04
N ASP A 224 -2.28 33.36 13.50
CA ASP A 224 -2.56 34.55 12.65
C ASP A 224 -1.39 34.96 11.76
N SER A 225 -0.16 34.60 12.15
CA SER A 225 1.08 34.88 11.41
C SER A 225 1.80 33.63 10.89
N LEU A 226 1.20 32.45 11.02
CA LEU A 226 1.80 31.16 10.64
C LEU A 226 1.08 30.57 9.43
N SER A 227 1.84 29.91 8.55
CA SER A 227 1.24 29.04 7.55
C SER A 227 0.99 27.67 8.17
N LEU A 228 -0.26 27.23 8.26
CA LEU A 228 -0.63 25.89 8.71
C LEU A 228 -0.20 24.87 7.67
N VAL A 229 0.69 23.97 8.10
CA VAL A 229 1.35 22.99 7.22
C VAL A 229 0.90 21.57 7.46
N GLU A 230 0.37 21.27 8.65
CA GLU A 230 -0.20 19.97 8.98
C GLU A 230 -1.48 20.15 9.78
N CYS A 231 -2.53 19.42 9.42
CA CYS A 231 -3.81 19.44 10.12
C CYS A 231 -4.43 18.03 10.14
N ASP A 232 -4.84 17.56 11.31
CA ASP A 232 -5.68 16.36 11.42
C ASP A 232 -7.11 16.69 10.95
N MET A 233 -7.69 15.83 10.11
CA MET A 233 -8.97 16.02 9.43
C MET A 233 -9.71 14.70 9.26
N ASP A 234 -11.03 14.78 9.08
CA ASP A 234 -11.87 13.61 8.85
C ASP A 234 -12.86 13.85 7.70
N LYS A 235 -13.06 12.81 6.87
CA LYS A 235 -14.20 12.70 5.95
C LYS A 235 -15.37 12.11 6.72
N CYS A 236 -16.49 12.82 6.76
CA CYS A 236 -17.67 12.46 7.55
C CYS A 236 -18.90 12.23 6.67
N GLN A 237 -19.70 11.25 7.06
CA GLN A 237 -21.07 11.05 6.60
C GLN A 237 -22.04 11.28 7.77
N LEU A 238 -23.07 12.08 7.54
CA LEU A 238 -24.20 12.20 8.49
C LEU A 238 -25.09 10.97 8.32
N ILE A 239 -25.20 10.14 9.37
CA ILE A 239 -26.16 9.03 9.39
C ILE A 239 -27.55 9.58 9.73
N ASN A 240 -27.63 10.44 10.74
CA ASN A 240 -28.85 11.08 11.24
C ASN A 240 -28.53 12.51 11.72
N GLU A 241 -29.53 13.31 12.08
CA GLU A 241 -29.37 14.71 12.55
C GLU A 241 -28.33 14.90 13.66
N ASN A 242 -28.03 13.85 14.45
CA ASN A 242 -27.12 13.90 15.60
C ASN A 242 -25.98 12.87 15.58
N GLU A 243 -25.83 12.09 14.50
CA GLU A 243 -24.84 11.00 14.46
C GLU A 243 -23.93 11.12 13.23
N LEU A 244 -22.65 11.40 13.50
CA LEU A 244 -21.59 11.48 12.51
C LEU A 244 -20.84 10.15 12.44
N LYS A 245 -20.69 9.62 11.23
CA LYS A 245 -19.77 8.52 10.95
C LYS A 245 -18.53 9.06 10.27
N TYR A 246 -17.38 8.80 10.88
CA TYR A 246 -16.09 9.04 10.25
C TYR A 246 -15.83 7.91 9.25
N GLU A 247 -15.61 8.23 7.99
CA GLU A 247 -15.25 7.24 6.96
C GLU A 247 -13.73 7.10 6.89
N VAL A 248 -13.04 8.24 6.81
CA VAL A 248 -11.58 8.30 6.69
C VAL A 248 -11.03 9.44 7.55
N SER A 249 -10.16 9.10 8.49
CA SER A 249 -9.34 10.08 9.22
C SER A 249 -7.96 10.19 8.61
N PHE A 250 -7.42 11.40 8.51
CA PHE A 250 -6.08 11.64 7.96
C PHE A 250 -5.45 12.93 8.49
N THR A 251 -4.13 13.02 8.42
CA THR A 251 -3.42 14.29 8.56
C THR A 251 -3.09 14.81 7.16
N LEU A 252 -3.62 15.97 6.83
CA LEU A 252 -3.31 16.71 5.62
C LEU A 252 -2.00 17.47 5.82
N ILE A 253 -1.03 17.24 4.93
CA ILE A 253 0.25 17.97 4.90
C ILE A 253 0.30 18.80 3.61
N SER A 254 0.51 20.10 3.76
CA SER A 254 0.69 21.05 2.66
C SER A 254 1.79 22.05 3.02
N LEU A 255 2.79 22.20 2.15
CA LEU A 255 3.89 23.13 2.40
C LEU A 255 3.69 24.45 1.64
N PRO A 256 3.99 25.61 2.27
CA PRO A 256 3.92 26.91 1.61
C PRO A 256 4.90 26.97 0.43
N GLU A 257 4.69 27.95 -0.45
CA GLU A 257 5.55 28.14 -1.61
C GLU A 257 6.98 28.50 -1.21
N SER A 258 7.95 27.82 -1.80
CA SER A 258 9.37 28.05 -1.58
C SER A 258 10.10 27.98 -2.90
N LYS A 259 10.98 28.96 -3.14
CA LYS A 259 11.77 29.10 -4.38
C LYS A 259 12.63 27.88 -4.73
N THR A 260 12.85 26.97 -3.77
CA THR A 260 13.74 25.80 -3.91
C THR A 260 13.00 24.47 -4.04
N GLN A 261 11.67 24.46 -3.91
CA GLN A 261 10.90 23.25 -3.66
C GLN A 261 9.88 22.98 -4.77
N ARG A 262 10.18 22.01 -5.64
CA ARG A 262 9.23 21.41 -6.60
C ARG A 262 8.24 20.47 -5.88
N ASN A 263 7.60 20.93 -4.81
CA ASN A 263 6.91 20.05 -3.85
C ASN A 263 5.60 19.47 -4.35
N VAL A 264 5.15 18.37 -3.76
CA VAL A 264 3.74 17.94 -3.79
C VAL A 264 2.88 19.01 -3.11
N ASP A 265 1.74 19.40 -3.69
CA ASP A 265 0.85 20.39 -3.05
C ASP A 265 0.09 19.80 -1.86
N MET A 266 -0.15 18.49 -1.88
CA MET A 266 -0.88 17.78 -0.84
C MET A 266 -0.31 16.39 -0.58
N LYS A 267 -0.24 16.01 0.69
CA LYS A 267 0.07 14.64 1.13
C LYS A 267 -0.83 14.24 2.28
N LEU A 268 -1.29 12.99 2.29
CA LEU A 268 -2.11 12.45 3.37
C LEU A 268 -1.25 11.48 4.20
N VAL A 269 -1.24 11.62 5.51
CA VAL A 269 -0.55 10.69 6.42
C VAL A 269 -1.47 10.29 7.57
N LYS A 270 -1.11 9.24 8.33
CA LYS A 270 -1.97 8.68 9.39
C LYS A 270 -3.39 8.32 8.91
N LEU A 271 -3.51 7.84 7.67
CA LEU A 271 -4.78 7.38 7.11
C LEU A 271 -5.35 6.25 7.96
N ARG A 272 -6.63 6.40 8.33
CA ARG A 272 -7.42 5.40 9.03
C ARG A 272 -8.78 5.31 8.36
N PHE A 273 -9.09 4.14 7.82
CA PHE A 273 -10.40 3.82 7.27
C PHE A 273 -11.23 3.15 8.35
N HIS A 274 -12.43 3.66 8.61
CA HIS A 274 -13.32 3.14 9.66
C HIS A 274 -14.39 2.28 9.01
N SER A 275 -14.36 0.98 9.29
CA SER A 275 -15.38 0.02 8.86
C SER A 275 -15.95 -0.70 10.08
N ASP A 276 -17.27 -0.81 10.17
CA ASP A 276 -17.97 -1.54 11.24
C ASP A 276 -18.05 -3.06 10.98
N ALA A 277 -17.45 -3.54 9.88
CA ALA A 277 -17.52 -4.93 9.48
C ALA A 277 -16.45 -5.75 10.22
N GLU A 278 -16.88 -6.67 11.07
CA GLU A 278 -16.02 -7.76 11.53
C GLU A 278 -15.93 -8.81 10.40
N PRO A 279 -14.72 -9.23 9.99
CA PRO A 279 -14.57 -10.23 8.94
C PRO A 279 -15.06 -11.60 9.44
N GLU A 280 -16.18 -12.10 8.89
CA GLU A 280 -16.72 -13.43 9.17
C GLU A 280 -16.30 -14.46 8.09
N GLY A 281 -15.17 -15.16 8.28
CA GLY A 281 -14.70 -16.17 7.32
C GLY A 281 -13.21 -16.46 7.41
N ASN A 282 -12.77 -17.56 6.79
CA ASN A 282 -11.41 -18.10 6.91
C ASN A 282 -10.56 -17.92 5.64
N ASP A 283 -10.98 -17.05 4.72
CA ASP A 283 -10.35 -16.88 3.40
C ASP A 283 -9.66 -15.51 3.29
N ASP A 284 -8.42 -15.45 3.77
CA ASP A 284 -7.62 -14.24 3.94
C ASP A 284 -7.48 -13.40 2.65
N ILE A 285 -7.54 -14.03 1.47
CA ILE A 285 -7.36 -13.35 0.17
C ILE A 285 -8.60 -12.52 -0.18
N ALA A 286 -9.80 -13.08 0.03
CA ALA A 286 -11.04 -12.38 -0.25
C ALA A 286 -11.17 -11.11 0.62
N TYR A 287 -10.72 -11.19 1.88
CA TYR A 287 -10.64 -10.03 2.77
C TYR A 287 -9.66 -8.98 2.27
N HIS A 288 -8.46 -9.37 1.87
CA HIS A 288 -7.50 -8.43 1.32
C HIS A 288 -8.00 -7.75 0.04
N ASN A 289 -8.75 -8.45 -0.80
CA ASN A 289 -9.38 -7.86 -1.98
C ASN A 289 -10.46 -6.85 -1.60
N ALA A 290 -11.32 -7.20 -0.64
CA ALA A 290 -12.39 -6.31 -0.17
C ALA A 290 -11.81 -5.05 0.49
N ASP A 291 -10.84 -5.20 1.40
CA ASP A 291 -10.13 -4.09 2.04
C ASP A 291 -9.48 -3.18 1.00
N PHE A 292 -8.76 -3.77 0.05
CA PHE A 292 -8.05 -3.01 -0.97
C PHE A 292 -9.04 -2.27 -1.88
N PHE A 293 -10.12 -2.93 -2.31
CA PHE A 293 -11.19 -2.31 -3.09
C PHE A 293 -11.78 -1.08 -2.37
N LEU A 294 -12.23 -1.27 -1.13
CA LEU A 294 -12.82 -0.21 -0.32
C LEU A 294 -11.84 0.95 -0.12
N MET A 295 -10.59 0.63 0.20
CA MET A 295 -9.54 1.62 0.37
C MET A 295 -9.29 2.43 -0.91
N THR A 296 -9.14 1.77 -2.06
CA THR A 296 -8.86 2.47 -3.32
C THR A 296 -10.01 3.37 -3.75
N GLU A 297 -11.25 2.93 -3.52
CA GLU A 297 -12.41 3.71 -3.90
C GLU A 297 -12.60 4.91 -2.99
N GLU A 298 -12.56 4.71 -1.67
CA GLU A 298 -12.69 5.81 -0.71
C GLU A 298 -11.55 6.81 -0.82
N LEU A 299 -10.32 6.33 -1.00
CA LEU A 299 -9.16 7.20 -1.17
C LEU A 299 -9.19 7.95 -2.49
N GLY A 300 -9.64 7.31 -3.58
CA GLY A 300 -9.80 7.94 -4.89
C GLY A 300 -10.82 9.09 -4.84
N LEU A 301 -11.99 8.85 -4.26
CA LEU A 301 -13.03 9.87 -4.05
C LEU A 301 -12.52 11.00 -3.15
N LEU A 302 -11.87 10.67 -2.02
CA LEU A 302 -11.29 11.67 -1.13
C LEU A 302 -10.29 12.58 -1.86
N ILE A 303 -9.43 12.02 -2.71
CA ILE A 303 -8.45 12.79 -3.49
C ILE A 303 -9.17 13.72 -4.49
N GLU A 304 -10.21 13.26 -5.17
CA GLU A 304 -11.01 14.08 -6.09
C GLU A 304 -11.72 15.22 -5.35
N ASP A 305 -12.41 14.92 -4.26
CA ASP A 305 -13.13 15.91 -3.46
C ASP A 305 -12.18 16.96 -2.88
N LEU A 306 -11.05 16.56 -2.30
CA LEU A 306 -10.02 17.49 -1.83
C LEU A 306 -9.45 18.31 -2.99
N SER A 307 -9.22 17.71 -4.15
CA SER A 307 -8.73 18.45 -5.32
C SER A 307 -9.70 19.55 -5.72
N LEU A 308 -11.01 19.26 -5.75
CA LEU A 308 -12.05 20.24 -6.08
C LEU A 308 -12.11 21.38 -5.06
N VAL A 309 -12.04 21.07 -3.76
CA VAL A 309 -12.04 22.06 -2.68
C VAL A 309 -10.89 23.05 -2.80
N PHE A 310 -9.73 22.58 -3.24
CA PHE A 310 -8.53 23.41 -3.38
C PHE A 310 -8.34 23.95 -4.82
N GLY A 311 -9.44 24.16 -5.55
CA GLY A 311 -9.41 24.84 -6.85
C GLY A 311 -9.14 23.94 -8.06
N GLY A 312 -9.36 22.64 -7.93
CA GLY A 312 -9.19 21.65 -9.00
C GLY A 312 -7.73 21.23 -9.24
N ARG A 313 -7.53 20.26 -10.14
CA ARG A 313 -6.21 19.80 -10.56
C ARG A 313 -5.64 20.73 -11.64
N SER A 314 -4.45 21.26 -11.43
CA SER A 314 -3.81 22.26 -12.31
C SER A 314 -3.13 21.65 -13.56
N GLY A 315 -3.25 20.33 -13.77
CA GLY A 315 -2.55 19.58 -14.81
C GLY A 315 -3.35 19.20 -16.05
N LEU A 316 -4.67 19.44 -16.10
CA LEU A 316 -5.48 19.17 -17.29
C LEU A 316 -5.48 20.39 -18.21
N LEU A 317 -5.05 20.15 -19.46
CA LEU A 317 -5.10 21.04 -20.60
C LEU A 317 -6.40 21.87 -20.62
N GLU A 318 -6.28 23.16 -20.97
CA GLU A 318 -7.41 23.95 -21.47
C GLU A 318 -8.16 23.13 -22.53
N GLY A 319 -9.41 22.75 -22.25
CA GLY A 319 -10.26 22.09 -23.24
C GLY A 319 -11.02 20.88 -22.71
N GLU A 320 -11.89 21.12 -21.73
CA GLU A 320 -13.27 20.61 -21.61
C GLU A 320 -13.61 20.69 -20.13
N ALA A 321 -14.13 21.86 -19.74
CA ALA A 321 -14.93 21.93 -18.53
C ALA A 321 -16.04 20.89 -18.69
N LEU A 322 -16.04 19.87 -17.83
CA LEU A 322 -17.24 19.09 -17.51
C LEU A 322 -18.22 20.01 -16.75
N SER A 323 -18.62 21.09 -17.41
CA SER A 323 -19.80 21.88 -17.10
C SER A 323 -20.92 21.41 -18.01
N GLN A 324 -21.42 20.20 -17.76
CA GLN A 324 -22.77 19.83 -18.18
C GLN A 324 -23.50 19.19 -17.00
N GLY A 325 -24.29 20.02 -16.34
CA GLY A 325 -25.57 19.62 -15.77
C GLY A 325 -25.56 18.96 -14.40
N LEU A 326 -25.16 19.69 -13.36
CA LEU A 326 -25.80 19.47 -12.06
C LEU A 326 -27.09 20.29 -12.05
N ASP A 327 -28.18 19.69 -12.56
CA ASP A 327 -29.52 20.24 -12.41
C ASP A 327 -29.88 20.17 -10.92
N SER A 328 -29.98 21.35 -10.31
CA SER A 328 -30.42 21.56 -8.93
C SER A 328 -31.93 21.37 -8.84
N SER A 329 -32.41 20.16 -9.11
CA SER A 329 -33.79 19.76 -8.89
C SER A 329 -33.82 18.38 -8.25
N LYS A 330 -34.68 18.28 -7.24
CA LYS A 330 -34.88 17.17 -6.34
C LYS A 330 -35.05 15.81 -7.04
N ASP A 331 -34.72 14.77 -6.28
CA ASP A 331 -35.14 13.36 -6.41
C ASP A 331 -34.25 12.44 -7.25
N ASN A 332 -33.19 11.92 -6.61
CA ASN A 332 -32.67 10.52 -6.66
C ASN A 332 -31.14 10.47 -6.58
N VAL A 333 -30.60 10.55 -5.36
CA VAL A 333 -29.30 9.94 -5.04
C VAL A 333 -29.61 8.72 -4.19
N THR A 334 -29.83 7.60 -4.86
CA THR A 334 -29.88 6.30 -4.19
C THR A 334 -28.45 5.94 -3.80
N TRP A 335 -28.13 6.19 -2.53
CA TRP A 335 -26.86 5.84 -1.92
C TRP A 335 -26.52 4.36 -2.07
N ALA A 336 -25.22 4.09 -2.03
CA ALA A 336 -24.52 2.81 -2.09
C ALA A 336 -24.85 1.82 -0.94
N PHE A 337 -26.13 1.68 -0.57
CA PHE A 337 -26.63 0.62 0.29
C PHE A 337 -26.61 -0.81 -0.31
N PRO A 338 -26.41 -1.08 -1.63
CA PRO A 338 -26.31 -2.46 -2.08
C PRO A 338 -24.91 -3.08 -1.94
N ILE A 339 -23.81 -2.34 -1.75
CA ILE A 339 -22.46 -2.94 -1.86
C ILE A 339 -22.03 -3.61 -0.55
N GLN A 340 -22.31 -3.01 0.61
CA GLN A 340 -22.08 -3.65 1.91
C GLN A 340 -23.01 -4.86 2.16
N LYS A 341 -24.16 -4.91 1.47
CA LYS A 341 -25.08 -6.06 1.50
C LYS A 341 -24.82 -7.10 0.40
N ALA A 342 -24.15 -6.71 -0.69
CA ALA A 342 -23.76 -7.61 -1.78
C ALA A 342 -22.50 -8.42 -1.46
N ALA A 343 -21.63 -7.92 -0.58
CA ALA A 343 -20.47 -8.69 -0.10
C ALA A 343 -20.88 -9.95 0.69
N SER A 344 -22.10 -10.01 1.26
CA SER A 344 -22.67 -11.19 1.90
C SER A 344 -23.72 -11.93 1.06
N LYS A 345 -24.14 -11.37 -0.10
CA LYS A 345 -25.09 -11.97 -1.04
C LYS A 345 -24.78 -11.48 -2.45
N GLY A 346 -23.97 -12.24 -3.20
CA GLY A 346 -23.68 -12.16 -4.65
C GLY A 346 -24.03 -10.87 -5.42
N LEU A 347 -23.05 -10.37 -6.21
CA LEU A 347 -23.12 -9.20 -7.09
C LEU A 347 -24.51 -8.90 -7.72
N PRO A 348 -24.92 -7.63 -7.85
CA PRO A 348 -26.20 -7.23 -8.43
C PRO A 348 -26.32 -7.56 -9.93
N ASP A 349 -27.54 -7.91 -10.35
CA ASP A 349 -27.88 -8.26 -11.74
C ASP A 349 -27.59 -7.09 -12.71
N GLY A 350 -26.76 -7.37 -13.72
CA GLY A 350 -26.39 -6.42 -14.78
C GLY A 350 -24.92 -6.01 -14.80
N MET A 351 -24.11 -6.40 -13.81
CA MET A 351 -22.67 -6.16 -13.80
C MET A 351 -21.91 -7.41 -14.25
N THR A 352 -21.55 -7.47 -15.54
CA THR A 352 -20.64 -8.52 -16.03
C THR A 352 -19.22 -8.24 -15.54
N VAL A 353 -18.79 -8.99 -14.53
CA VAL A 353 -17.37 -9.20 -14.30
C VAL A 353 -16.88 -10.08 -15.44
N THR A 354 -16.10 -9.54 -16.37
CA THR A 354 -15.23 -10.38 -17.21
C THR A 354 -14.09 -10.88 -16.34
N VAL A 355 -14.42 -11.81 -15.44
CA VAL A 355 -13.41 -12.70 -14.92
C VAL A 355 -13.05 -13.58 -16.10
N SER A 356 -11.80 -13.49 -16.55
CA SER A 356 -11.20 -14.57 -17.34
C SER A 356 -11.01 -15.76 -16.40
N VAL A 357 -12.12 -16.38 -15.98
CA VAL A 357 -12.14 -17.68 -15.35
C VAL A 357 -11.77 -18.64 -16.46
N LYS A 358 -10.48 -18.97 -16.58
CA LYS A 358 -10.23 -20.38 -16.79
C LYS A 358 -10.49 -21.02 -15.44
N GLU A 359 -11.58 -21.77 -15.38
CA GLU A 359 -11.84 -22.70 -14.30
C GLU A 359 -10.57 -23.52 -14.13
N SER A 360 -9.85 -23.25 -13.05
CA SER A 360 -9.10 -24.32 -12.43
C SER A 360 -9.88 -24.62 -11.17
N GLU A 361 -10.71 -25.65 -11.28
CA GLU A 361 -11.02 -26.47 -10.13
C GLU A 361 -9.70 -26.71 -9.41
N ASN A 362 -9.48 -26.01 -8.29
CA ASN A 362 -8.33 -26.26 -7.43
C ASN A 362 -8.62 -27.50 -6.56
N THR A 363 -9.17 -28.54 -7.19
CA THR A 363 -9.06 -29.89 -6.69
C THR A 363 -7.81 -30.45 -7.34
N ASP A 364 -6.89 -30.96 -6.51
CA ASP A 364 -5.71 -31.63 -7.03
C ASP A 364 -6.16 -32.64 -8.10
N SER A 365 -5.54 -32.65 -9.27
CA SER A 365 -5.82 -33.61 -10.36
C SER A 365 -5.85 -35.08 -9.91
N LEU A 366 -5.25 -35.40 -8.76
CA LEU A 366 -5.22 -36.72 -8.15
C LEU A 366 -6.29 -36.92 -7.06
N LEU A 367 -7.02 -35.90 -6.63
CA LEU A 367 -7.97 -35.94 -5.51
C LEU A 367 -9.03 -37.03 -5.70
N THR A 368 -9.70 -37.08 -6.86
CA THR A 368 -10.69 -38.13 -7.17
C THR A 368 -10.05 -39.52 -7.20
N LYS A 369 -8.84 -39.65 -7.75
CA LYS A 369 -8.12 -40.93 -7.81
C LYS A 369 -7.66 -41.40 -6.44
N VAL A 370 -7.26 -40.48 -5.57
CA VAL A 370 -6.87 -40.75 -4.18
C VAL A 370 -8.11 -41.10 -3.37
N GLN A 371 -9.24 -40.41 -3.57
CA GLN A 371 -10.53 -40.73 -2.96
C GLN A 371 -10.94 -42.17 -3.26
N ASP A 372 -10.96 -42.56 -4.54
CA ASP A 372 -11.35 -43.91 -4.95
C ASP A 372 -10.40 -44.96 -4.34
N TRP A 373 -9.09 -44.72 -4.37
CA TRP A 373 -8.11 -45.63 -3.78
C TRP A 373 -8.22 -45.74 -2.24
N VAL A 374 -8.50 -44.63 -1.56
CA VAL A 374 -8.72 -44.59 -0.11
C VAL A 374 -10.02 -45.30 0.26
N ALA A 375 -11.08 -45.15 -0.55
CA ALA A 375 -12.34 -45.87 -0.39
C ALA A 375 -12.16 -47.38 -0.54
N GLU A 376 -11.41 -47.83 -1.55
CA GLU A 376 -11.10 -49.24 -1.81
C GLU A 376 -10.21 -49.87 -0.73
N THR A 377 -9.11 -49.20 -0.38
CA THR A 377 -8.10 -49.78 0.53
C THR A 377 -8.39 -49.54 2.01
N ARG A 378 -9.36 -48.66 2.32
CA ARG A 378 -9.73 -48.20 3.67
C ARG A 378 -8.53 -47.68 4.47
N ARG A 379 -7.51 -47.16 3.78
CA ARG A 379 -6.25 -46.67 4.36
C ARG A 379 -6.02 -45.21 3.97
N ALA A 380 -6.28 -44.29 4.90
CA ALA A 380 -6.01 -42.86 4.72
C ALA A 380 -4.81 -42.42 5.56
N SER A 381 -3.60 -42.58 5.03
CA SER A 381 -2.37 -42.07 5.63
C SER A 381 -1.50 -41.35 4.61
N VAL A 382 -0.85 -40.26 5.03
CA VAL A 382 -0.01 -39.41 4.16
C VAL A 382 1.06 -40.26 3.46
N SER A 383 1.75 -41.12 4.20
CA SER A 383 2.79 -42.00 3.65
C SER A 383 2.27 -43.05 2.65
N GLY A 384 1.02 -43.50 2.80
CA GLY A 384 0.35 -44.40 1.87
C GLY A 384 0.08 -43.73 0.53
N VAL A 385 -0.49 -42.51 0.58
CA VAL A 385 -0.79 -41.69 -0.60
C VAL A 385 0.50 -41.30 -1.34
N GLN A 386 1.55 -40.91 -0.62
CA GLN A 386 2.86 -40.59 -1.20
C GLN A 386 3.44 -41.74 -2.04
N ARG A 387 3.41 -42.97 -1.50
CA ARG A 387 4.01 -44.14 -2.18
C ARG A 387 3.17 -44.60 -3.37
N LYS A 388 1.84 -44.58 -3.24
CA LYS A 388 0.93 -45.03 -4.30
C LYS A 388 0.91 -44.09 -5.49
N PHE A 389 0.88 -42.78 -5.24
CA PHE A 389 0.75 -41.76 -6.28
C PHE A 389 2.09 -41.05 -6.61
N LYS A 390 3.18 -41.43 -5.93
CA LYS A 390 4.54 -40.88 -6.11
C LYS A 390 4.59 -39.35 -6.00
N ILE A 391 3.91 -38.79 -5.00
CA ILE A 391 3.85 -37.35 -4.74
C ILE A 391 4.57 -36.97 -3.44
N GLY A 392 4.95 -35.69 -3.33
CA GLY A 392 5.63 -35.14 -2.14
C GLY A 392 4.71 -35.10 -0.91
N TYR A 393 5.33 -34.99 0.28
CA TYR A 393 4.62 -35.02 1.58
C TYR A 393 3.55 -33.94 1.69
N ASN A 394 3.90 -32.69 1.41
CA ASN A 394 2.96 -31.55 1.54
C ASN A 394 1.74 -31.73 0.63
N ARG A 395 1.96 -32.20 -0.61
CA ARG A 395 0.87 -32.47 -1.56
C ARG A 395 -0.03 -33.62 -1.10
N ALA A 396 0.55 -34.69 -0.55
CA ALA A 396 -0.24 -35.79 0.02
C ALA A 396 -1.00 -35.39 1.30
N SER A 397 -0.44 -34.50 2.13
CA SER A 397 -1.13 -33.94 3.30
C SER A 397 -2.32 -33.10 2.87
N GLN A 398 -2.11 -32.18 1.91
CA GLN A 398 -3.14 -31.30 1.39
C GLN A 398 -4.32 -32.11 0.81
N ILE A 399 -4.02 -33.12 -0.02
CA ILE A 399 -5.07 -34.00 -0.58
C ILE A 399 -5.87 -34.70 0.53
N LEU A 400 -5.24 -35.14 1.63
CA LEU A 400 -5.96 -35.81 2.72
C LEU A 400 -6.76 -34.82 3.59
N GLU A 401 -6.29 -33.60 3.75
CA GLU A 401 -7.04 -32.50 4.40
C GLU A 401 -8.25 -32.08 3.56
N ASP A 402 -8.11 -32.07 2.23
CA ASP A 402 -9.21 -31.80 1.33
C ASP A 402 -10.24 -32.94 1.38
N LEU A 403 -9.81 -34.20 1.45
CA LEU A 403 -10.70 -35.34 1.68
C LEU A 403 -11.40 -35.30 3.05
N GLU A 404 -10.75 -34.76 4.08
CA GLU A 404 -11.36 -34.53 5.40
C GLU A 404 -12.46 -33.47 5.32
N LYS A 405 -12.17 -32.32 4.68
CA LYS A 405 -13.15 -31.26 4.44
C LYS A 405 -14.36 -31.74 3.63
N MET A 406 -14.13 -32.65 2.68
CA MET A 406 -15.19 -33.30 1.90
C MET A 406 -15.95 -34.40 2.67
N GLY A 407 -15.58 -34.68 3.92
CA GLY A 407 -16.20 -35.72 4.75
C GLY A 407 -15.88 -37.15 4.30
N VAL A 408 -14.84 -37.34 3.49
CA VAL A 408 -14.40 -38.65 2.99
C VAL A 408 -13.58 -39.41 4.04
N VAL A 409 -12.79 -38.70 4.83
CA VAL A 409 -11.95 -39.26 5.90
C VAL A 409 -12.16 -38.50 7.22
N SER A 410 -11.88 -39.14 8.34
CA SER A 410 -11.98 -38.53 9.67
C SER A 410 -10.79 -37.63 9.99
N ASP A 411 -10.95 -36.87 11.07
CA ASP A 411 -9.85 -36.17 11.74
C ASP A 411 -8.71 -37.12 12.14
N TYR A 412 -7.54 -36.52 12.35
CA TYR A 412 -6.33 -37.24 12.77
C TYR A 412 -6.54 -38.00 14.07
N LYS A 413 -6.36 -39.33 14.03
CA LYS A 413 -6.23 -40.13 15.26
C LYS A 413 -4.80 -40.07 15.79
N SER A 414 -4.65 -40.29 17.11
CA SER A 414 -3.37 -40.21 17.82
C SER A 414 -2.26 -41.15 17.29
N ASN A 415 -2.62 -42.12 16.45
CA ASN A 415 -1.70 -43.04 15.78
C ASN A 415 -1.23 -42.55 14.38
N GLY A 416 -1.58 -41.33 13.97
CA GLY A 416 -1.20 -40.74 12.68
C GLY A 416 -1.95 -41.29 11.46
N THR A 417 -3.08 -41.96 11.68
CA THR A 417 -3.95 -42.48 10.61
C THR A 417 -5.33 -41.84 10.66
N ARG A 418 -5.98 -41.69 9.49
CA ARG A 418 -7.37 -41.23 9.35
C ARG A 418 -8.26 -42.42 9.00
N GLU A 419 -9.49 -42.44 9.51
CA GLU A 419 -10.47 -43.47 9.15
C GLU A 419 -11.29 -43.03 7.94
N VAL A 420 -11.63 -43.98 7.06
CA VAL A 420 -12.39 -43.68 5.84
C VAL A 420 -13.88 -43.75 6.12
N LEU A 421 -14.60 -42.66 5.84
CA LEU A 421 -16.01 -42.49 6.19
C LEU A 421 -16.96 -42.86 5.04
N ILE A 422 -16.46 -42.99 3.81
CA ILE A 422 -17.25 -43.39 2.64
C ILE A 422 -17.17 -44.89 2.37
N ALA A 423 -18.25 -45.45 1.81
CA ALA A 423 -18.28 -46.81 1.28
C ALA A 423 -17.60 -46.86 -0.10
N PRO A 424 -16.96 -47.99 -0.47
CA PRO A 424 -16.44 -48.17 -1.84
C PRO A 424 -17.60 -48.11 -2.84
N LYS A 425 -17.39 -47.47 -3.99
CA LYS A 425 -18.36 -47.49 -5.09
C LYS A 425 -18.53 -48.94 -5.56
N GLU A 426 -19.77 -49.44 -5.57
CA GLU A 426 -20.09 -50.73 -6.19
C GLU A 426 -19.83 -50.63 -7.69
N ALA A 427 -19.13 -51.62 -8.25
CA ALA A 427 -18.78 -51.67 -9.66
C ALA A 427 -20.00 -52.10 -10.49
N GLU A 428 -20.43 -51.25 -11.43
CA GLU A 428 -21.22 -51.68 -12.61
C GLU A 428 -20.32 -52.36 -13.65
#